data_AF-A0A7Y5NGZ5-F1
#
_entry.id   AF-A0A7Y5NGZ5-F1
#
_cell.length_a   1.000
_cell.length_b   1.000
_cell.length_c   1.000
_cell.angle_alpha   90.00
_cell.angle_beta   90.00
_cell.angle_gamma   90.00
#
_symmetry.space_group_name_H-M   'P 1'
#
loop_
_entity.id
_entity.type
_entity.pdbx_description
1 polymer ?
#
loop_
_entity_poly.entity_id
_entity_poly.type
_entity_poly.pdbx_seq_one_letter_code
_entity_poly.pdbx_strand_id
1 'polypeptide(L)'
;MRQLVQVRSALLAAMLGAAAALYGQNVFPPMTPRAAFKTLGVFKPSYFVHNAKPASSNGAAGVKLLPYRSLAVNPTKILLGSVLFVPQAYGVALPSGEIHDGFFFAQEARRACADTLALFVGNETRSENAFTRNAAFRSKPVLEVYIVSEPVAGALRRRYREEFETKPKPALNEMLAQDIDTLLREVSAKEANTIARLAIYSEQAKGTPYSLFCLGEGPTAKYDRDPLLDFSRADCMTFVEQMLAMSISSNYDEMFANLLRIRYKNGEIGFTTRNHYTHADWLPNNGWLLEDVSAELGGALCADMTKVIDRPGFFRKLGVPERELQGIPAPQPMTVKYIPTANLPKIKDRLQGGEIVSLIQKMPGIFSAHMGFVIRDQYGNVLFRHASARKETRQVTDEFFDDVIEQLSASASRVGMAFFRIKTQVK
;
A
#
# COMPACT_ATOMS: atom_id res chain seq x y z
N MET A 1 -6.12 44.21 24.72
CA MET A 1 -4.64 44.08 24.78
C MET A 1 -4.15 42.72 25.28
N ARG A 2 -4.74 42.07 26.30
CA ARG A 2 -4.27 40.77 26.81
C ARG A 2 -4.33 39.59 25.81
N GLN A 3 -5.37 39.49 24.98
CA GLN A 3 -5.45 38.44 23.93
C GLN A 3 -4.38 38.58 22.82
N LEU A 4 -4.05 39.80 22.39
CA LEU A 4 -3.02 40.02 21.36
C LEU A 4 -1.60 39.65 21.83
N VAL A 5 -1.33 39.80 23.13
CA VAL A 5 -0.03 39.44 23.75
C VAL A 5 0.10 37.92 23.87
N GLN A 6 -0.97 37.22 24.24
CA GLN A 6 -1.01 35.76 24.37
C GLN A 6 -0.86 35.03 23.02
N VAL A 7 -1.43 35.58 21.94
CA VAL A 7 -1.27 35.02 20.58
C VAL A 7 0.18 35.19 20.09
N ARG A 8 0.80 36.34 20.34
CA ARG A 8 2.21 36.60 19.97
C ARG A 8 3.20 35.72 20.75
N SER A 9 2.91 35.36 22.01
CA SER A 9 3.78 34.46 22.79
C SER A 9 3.68 33.01 22.32
N ALA A 10 2.47 32.52 22.00
CA ALA A 10 2.28 31.17 21.46
C ALA A 10 2.89 31.01 20.06
N LEU A 11 2.75 32.03 19.22
CA LEU A 11 3.39 32.10 17.90
C LEU A 11 4.91 32.04 18.00
N LEU A 12 5.49 32.84 18.91
CA LEU A 12 6.94 32.86 19.13
C LEU A 12 7.44 31.52 19.66
N ALA A 13 6.69 30.86 20.55
CA ALA A 13 7.00 29.52 21.04
C ALA A 13 6.95 28.46 19.93
N ALA A 14 5.94 28.50 19.05
CA ALA A 14 5.86 27.60 17.89
C ALA A 14 7.00 27.83 16.88
N MET A 15 7.33 29.10 16.61
CA MET A 15 8.49 29.44 15.77
C MET A 15 9.81 28.99 16.40
N LEU A 16 9.95 29.12 17.72
CA LEU A 16 11.13 28.67 18.47
C LEU A 16 11.22 27.15 18.52
N GLY A 17 10.11 26.43 18.69
CA GLY A 17 10.06 24.97 18.65
C GLY A 17 10.36 24.41 17.26
N ALA A 18 9.79 25.01 16.21
CA ALA A 18 10.10 24.68 14.82
C ALA A 18 11.57 24.99 14.47
N ALA A 19 12.08 26.14 14.93
CA ALA A 19 13.49 26.49 14.81
C ALA A 19 14.39 25.49 15.56
N ALA A 20 14.07 25.10 16.79
CA ALA A 20 14.84 24.12 17.56
C ALA A 20 14.89 22.75 16.87
N ALA A 21 13.78 22.32 16.25
CA ALA A 21 13.73 21.11 15.42
C ALA A 21 14.58 21.21 14.13
N LEU A 22 14.87 22.43 13.67
CA LEU A 22 15.72 22.72 12.49
C LEU A 22 17.20 22.91 12.84
N TYR A 23 17.49 23.45 14.02
CA TYR A 23 18.85 23.81 14.49
C TYR A 23 19.57 22.66 15.22
N GLY A 24 19.06 21.43 15.15
CA GLY A 24 19.79 20.23 15.57
C GLY A 24 21.19 20.19 14.94
N GLN A 25 22.21 20.24 15.80
CA GLN A 25 23.66 20.26 15.58
C GLN A 25 24.15 20.45 14.11
N ASN A 26 24.63 21.67 13.80
CA ASN A 26 25.66 22.01 12.81
C ASN A 26 25.33 22.23 11.31
N VAL A 27 24.09 22.49 10.89
CA VAL A 27 23.80 22.63 9.43
C VAL A 27 23.62 24.08 8.92
N PHE A 28 23.45 25.11 9.77
CA PHE A 28 23.16 26.48 9.30
C PHE A 28 23.79 27.62 10.14
N PRO A 29 24.08 28.79 9.53
CA PRO A 29 24.50 29.98 10.27
C PRO A 29 23.43 30.44 11.26
N PRO A 30 23.80 31.05 12.39
CA PRO A 30 22.85 31.47 13.42
C PRO A 30 21.96 32.62 12.92
N MET A 31 20.75 32.30 12.45
CA MET A 31 19.69 33.28 12.24
C MET A 31 18.75 33.31 13.44
N THR A 32 18.38 34.52 13.87
CA THR A 32 17.29 34.65 14.85
C THR A 32 15.97 34.17 14.20
N PRO A 33 15.09 33.44 14.93
CA PRO A 33 13.84 32.93 14.37
C PRO A 33 12.99 34.02 13.69
N ARG A 34 12.99 35.26 14.20
CA ARG A 34 12.29 36.39 13.58
C ARG A 34 12.79 36.75 12.18
N ALA A 35 14.06 36.49 11.85
CA ALA A 35 14.61 36.77 10.52
C ALA A 35 14.25 35.67 9.49
N ALA A 36 13.99 34.44 9.95
CA ALA A 36 13.65 33.31 9.10
C ALA A 36 12.18 33.29 8.64
N PHE A 37 11.28 33.98 9.35
CA PHE A 37 9.85 34.01 9.06
C PHE A 37 9.37 35.43 8.76
N LYS A 38 9.04 35.71 7.49
CA LYS A 38 8.41 36.97 7.10
C LYS A 38 6.90 36.80 7.10
N THR A 39 6.19 37.72 7.74
CA THR A 39 4.72 37.69 7.78
C THR A 39 4.19 37.87 6.36
N LEU A 40 3.39 36.90 5.90
CA LEU A 40 2.71 36.96 4.60
C LEU A 40 1.30 37.52 4.74
N GLY A 41 0.62 37.21 5.85
CA GLY A 41 -0.70 37.75 6.18
C GLY A 41 -1.62 36.72 6.80
N VAL A 42 -2.92 36.97 6.70
CA VAL A 42 -3.96 36.05 7.15
C VAL A 42 -4.77 35.51 5.96
N PHE A 43 -5.05 34.22 5.98
CA PHE A 43 -5.72 33.52 4.88
C PHE A 43 -6.86 32.66 5.40
N LYS A 44 -7.98 32.58 4.67
CA LYS A 44 -9.03 31.61 5.01
C LYS A 44 -8.57 30.20 4.63
N PRO A 45 -8.61 29.21 5.54
CA PRO A 45 -8.30 27.84 5.15
C PRO A 45 -9.36 27.34 4.16
N SER A 46 -8.90 26.64 3.14
CA SER A 46 -9.75 25.80 2.30
C SER A 46 -9.06 24.46 2.11
N TYR A 47 -9.81 23.42 1.80
CA TYR A 47 -9.28 22.07 1.68
C TYR A 47 -9.58 21.55 0.29
N PHE A 48 -8.60 20.87 -0.30
CA PHE A 48 -8.81 20.19 -1.55
C PHE A 48 -8.27 18.78 -1.52
N VAL A 49 -8.93 17.98 -2.34
CA VAL A 49 -8.60 16.60 -2.67
C VAL A 49 -8.42 16.55 -4.18
N HIS A 50 -7.60 15.64 -4.68
CA HIS A 50 -7.59 15.38 -6.12
C HIS A 50 -8.82 14.53 -6.46
N ASN A 51 -9.74 15.08 -7.24
CA ASN A 51 -10.69 14.24 -7.97
C ASN A 51 -9.97 13.70 -9.19
N ALA A 52 -10.12 12.40 -9.46
CA ALA A 52 -9.51 11.65 -10.55
C ALA A 52 -9.53 12.38 -11.91
N LYS A 53 -8.48 13.17 -12.16
CA LYS A 53 -7.89 13.57 -13.44
C LYS A 53 -6.83 14.63 -13.12
N PRO A 54 -5.59 14.52 -13.64
CA PRO A 54 -4.73 15.69 -13.70
C PRO A 54 -5.38 16.64 -14.69
N ALA A 55 -6.16 17.60 -14.21
CA ALA A 55 -6.49 18.77 -14.99
C ALA A 55 -5.14 19.35 -15.44
N SER A 56 -4.99 19.55 -16.75
CA SER A 56 -3.85 20.23 -17.36
C SER A 56 -3.46 21.45 -16.51
N SER A 57 -2.47 21.30 -15.65
CA SER A 57 -2.13 22.35 -14.69
C SER A 57 -0.68 22.68 -14.89
N ASN A 58 -0.45 23.92 -15.31
CA ASN A 58 0.80 24.66 -15.18
C ASN A 58 1.22 24.74 -13.70
N GLY A 59 1.51 23.60 -13.07
CA GLY A 59 2.38 23.52 -11.90
C GLY A 59 3.83 23.59 -12.37
N ALA A 60 4.76 23.80 -11.44
CA ALA A 60 6.15 23.49 -11.72
C ALA A 60 6.20 22.00 -12.12
N ALA A 61 6.55 21.72 -13.38
CA ALA A 61 6.43 20.39 -13.96
C ALA A 61 6.95 19.28 -13.02
N GLY A 62 6.11 18.27 -12.73
CA GLY A 62 6.54 17.01 -12.13
C GLY A 62 6.59 16.90 -10.59
N VAL A 63 6.10 17.87 -9.82
CA VAL A 63 6.16 17.79 -8.34
C VAL A 63 4.95 17.04 -7.76
N LYS A 64 5.18 15.93 -7.05
CA LYS A 64 4.16 15.12 -6.36
C LYS A 64 3.57 15.92 -5.20
N LEU A 65 2.24 16.02 -5.13
CA LEU A 65 1.57 16.58 -3.94
C LEU A 65 1.61 15.57 -2.79
N LEU A 66 1.91 16.08 -1.60
CA LEU A 66 2.03 15.38 -0.33
C LEU A 66 0.86 15.77 0.57
N PRO A 67 -0.01 14.82 0.96
CA PRO A 67 -1.10 15.07 1.89
C PRO A 67 -0.61 15.81 3.14
N TYR A 68 -1.36 16.83 3.54
CA TYR A 68 -1.07 17.69 4.69
C TYR A 68 0.19 18.54 4.57
N ARG A 69 0.99 18.44 3.51
CA ARG A 69 2.23 19.20 3.32
C ARG A 69 2.20 20.10 2.10
N SER A 70 1.35 19.81 1.11
CA SER A 70 1.23 20.62 -0.11
C SER A 70 0.12 21.67 -0.03
N LEU A 71 0.38 22.78 -0.71
CA LEU A 71 -0.55 23.88 -0.88
C LEU A 71 -0.75 24.21 -2.34
N ALA A 72 -1.99 24.60 -2.67
CA ALA A 72 -2.26 25.34 -3.88
C ALA A 72 -2.29 26.84 -3.56
N VAL A 73 -1.56 27.62 -4.36
CA VAL A 73 -1.37 29.05 -4.15
C VAL A 73 -1.65 29.85 -5.42
N ASN A 74 -1.96 31.14 -5.24
CA ASN A 74 -1.92 32.09 -6.34
C ASN A 74 -0.46 32.50 -6.60
N PRO A 75 0.13 32.14 -7.76
CA PRO A 75 1.54 32.41 -8.05
C PRO A 75 1.88 33.90 -8.13
N THR A 76 0.90 34.80 -8.28
CA THR A 76 1.13 36.26 -8.23
C THR A 76 1.34 36.79 -6.81
N LYS A 77 0.94 36.03 -5.79
CA LYS A 77 1.12 36.39 -4.36
C LYS A 77 2.19 35.53 -3.69
N ILE A 78 2.28 34.25 -4.05
CA ILE A 78 3.18 33.27 -3.44
C ILE A 78 3.83 32.48 -4.55
N LEU A 79 5.15 32.60 -4.70
CA LEU A 79 5.88 31.87 -5.73
C LEU A 79 5.75 30.35 -5.49
N LEU A 80 5.58 29.58 -6.56
CA LEU A 80 5.69 28.12 -6.48
C LEU A 80 7.09 27.72 -5.99
N GLY A 81 7.16 26.68 -5.17
CA GLY A 81 8.38 26.25 -4.47
C GLY A 81 8.65 27.00 -3.16
N SER A 82 7.85 28.00 -2.80
CA SER A 82 7.94 28.65 -1.49
C SER A 82 7.61 27.68 -0.36
N VAL A 83 8.30 27.83 0.76
CA VAL A 83 7.96 27.14 2.01
C VAL A 83 7.21 28.10 2.90
N LEU A 84 6.05 27.66 3.39
CA LEU A 84 5.18 28.44 4.26
C LEU A 84 5.12 27.81 5.63
N PHE A 85 5.03 28.64 6.67
CA PHE A 85 4.79 28.20 8.03
C PHE A 85 3.41 28.67 8.49
N VAL A 86 2.61 27.72 8.96
CA VAL A 86 1.27 27.93 9.50
C VAL A 86 1.30 27.41 10.95
N PRO A 87 1.45 28.31 11.94
CA PRO A 87 1.59 27.94 13.34
C PRO A 87 0.43 27.08 13.87
N GLN A 88 -0.77 27.30 13.35
CA GLN A 88 -1.97 26.54 13.69
C GLN A 88 -1.85 25.05 13.35
N ALA A 89 -0.96 24.70 12.42
CA ALA A 89 -0.69 23.31 12.03
C ALA A 89 0.40 22.65 12.85
N TYR A 90 1.13 23.40 13.66
CA TYR A 90 2.10 22.82 14.56
C TYR A 90 1.40 22.00 15.65
N GLY A 91 1.77 20.74 15.81
CA GLY A 91 1.19 19.86 16.84
C GLY A 91 -0.08 19.12 16.39
N VAL A 92 -0.54 19.29 15.15
CA VAL A 92 -1.72 18.56 14.65
C VAL A 92 -1.32 17.11 14.35
N ALA A 93 -1.99 16.14 14.98
CA ALA A 93 -1.80 14.73 14.64
C ALA A 93 -2.39 14.41 13.26
N LEU A 94 -1.60 13.76 12.42
CA LEU A 94 -1.94 13.39 11.04
C LEU A 94 -2.39 11.93 10.94
N PRO A 95 -3.12 11.54 9.88
CA PRO A 95 -3.51 10.14 9.66
C PRO A 95 -2.33 9.18 9.52
N SER A 96 -1.16 9.68 9.13
CA SER A 96 0.09 8.90 9.08
C SER A 96 0.66 8.55 10.46
N GLY A 97 0.11 9.11 11.55
CA GLY A 97 0.66 9.03 12.90
C GLY A 97 1.74 10.09 13.19
N GLU A 98 2.10 10.90 12.20
CA GLU A 98 3.00 12.05 12.39
C GLU A 98 2.33 13.18 13.17
N ILE A 99 3.15 13.98 13.86
CA ILE A 99 2.76 15.29 14.36
C ILE A 99 3.21 16.35 13.36
N HIS A 100 2.27 17.13 12.86
CA HIS A 100 2.54 18.15 11.86
C HIS A 100 3.42 19.26 12.45
N ASP A 101 4.45 19.67 11.71
CA ASP A 101 5.52 20.58 12.15
C ASP A 101 5.26 22.06 11.77
N GLY A 102 4.10 22.33 11.18
CA GLY A 102 3.66 23.65 10.77
C GLY A 102 4.11 24.08 9.38
N PHE A 103 4.98 23.30 8.70
CA PHE A 103 5.52 23.66 7.40
C PHE A 103 4.72 23.08 6.23
N PHE A 104 4.64 23.87 5.16
CA PHE A 104 3.94 23.54 3.93
C PHE A 104 4.71 24.00 2.70
N PHE A 105 4.47 23.35 1.56
CA PHE A 105 5.13 23.61 0.28
C PHE A 105 4.11 24.10 -0.76
N ALA A 106 4.38 25.27 -1.34
CA ALA A 106 3.60 25.80 -2.45
C ALA A 106 3.91 25.01 -3.73
N GLN A 107 3.10 23.98 -4.04
CA GLN A 107 3.40 23.01 -5.11
C GLN A 107 2.37 23.02 -6.25
N GLU A 108 1.22 23.66 -6.06
CA GLU A 108 0.20 23.78 -7.10
C GLU A 108 -0.17 25.25 -7.35
N ALA A 109 -0.28 25.66 -8.62
CA ALA A 109 -0.79 26.97 -8.97
C ALA A 109 -2.31 26.91 -9.19
N ARG A 110 -3.07 27.77 -8.49
CA ARG A 110 -4.50 27.96 -8.73
C ARG A 110 -4.84 29.44 -8.93
N ARG A 111 -5.56 29.71 -10.02
CA ARG A 111 -5.99 31.07 -10.40
C ARG A 111 -7.09 31.64 -9.49
N ALA A 112 -7.86 30.79 -8.81
CA ALA A 112 -8.95 31.21 -7.95
C ALA A 112 -8.54 31.08 -6.49
N CYS A 113 -8.30 32.24 -5.85
CA CYS A 113 -8.43 32.56 -4.42
C CYS A 113 -7.29 33.50 -3.98
N ALA A 114 -7.54 34.81 -4.06
CA ALA A 114 -6.57 35.79 -3.58
C ALA A 114 -6.32 35.67 -2.06
N ASP A 115 -7.32 35.25 -1.28
CA ASP A 115 -7.32 35.34 0.19
C ASP A 115 -7.62 34.00 0.89
N THR A 116 -7.48 32.87 0.18
CA THR A 116 -7.56 31.53 0.78
C THR A 116 -6.24 30.79 0.66
N LEU A 117 -6.00 29.90 1.63
CA LEU A 117 -4.89 28.95 1.61
C LEU A 117 -5.49 27.57 1.38
N ALA A 118 -5.30 27.00 0.18
CA ALA A 118 -5.84 25.70 -0.15
C ALA A 118 -4.86 24.61 0.31
N LEU A 119 -5.25 23.87 1.34
CA LEU A 119 -4.51 22.78 1.97
C LEU A 119 -4.86 21.47 1.27
N PHE A 120 -3.86 20.72 0.80
CA PHE A 120 -4.08 19.39 0.27
C PHE A 120 -4.26 18.40 1.43
N VAL A 121 -5.41 17.72 1.51
CA VAL A 121 -5.73 16.79 2.61
C VAL A 121 -5.66 15.31 2.21
N GLY A 122 -5.15 15.03 1.01
CA GLY A 122 -5.01 13.65 0.51
C GLY A 122 -6.36 12.95 0.37
N ASN A 123 -6.49 11.80 1.04
CA ASN A 123 -7.64 10.89 0.94
C ASN A 123 -8.75 11.19 1.96
N GLU A 124 -8.51 12.12 2.88
CA GLU A 124 -9.59 12.58 3.76
C GLU A 124 -10.51 13.54 3.00
N THR A 125 -11.72 13.76 3.51
CA THR A 125 -12.68 14.63 2.81
C THR A 125 -12.39 16.11 3.09
N ARG A 126 -12.91 16.99 2.23
CA ARG A 126 -12.79 18.44 2.44
C ARG A 126 -13.44 18.91 3.73
N SER A 127 -14.52 18.25 4.15
CA SER A 127 -15.30 18.57 5.36
C SER A 127 -14.75 17.89 6.62
N GLU A 128 -14.16 16.71 6.48
CA GLU A 128 -13.69 15.88 7.59
C GLU A 128 -12.26 15.39 7.30
N ASN A 129 -11.29 16.04 7.96
CA ASN A 129 -9.86 15.76 7.87
C ASN A 129 -9.14 16.17 9.15
N ALA A 130 -7.85 15.84 9.26
CA ALA A 130 -7.03 16.11 10.44
C ALA A 130 -7.04 17.58 10.89
N PHE A 131 -7.11 18.53 9.94
CA PHE A 131 -7.21 19.94 10.27
C PHE A 131 -8.61 20.31 10.77
N THR A 132 -9.69 19.85 10.13
CA THR A 132 -11.06 20.18 10.57
C THR A 132 -11.44 19.53 11.91
N ARG A 133 -10.81 18.40 12.26
CA ARG A 133 -10.94 17.76 13.58
C ARG A 133 -10.14 18.44 14.68
N ASN A 134 -9.06 19.16 14.34
CA ASN A 134 -8.22 19.81 15.35
C ASN A 134 -8.82 21.15 15.82
N ALA A 135 -8.96 21.32 17.14
CA ALA A 135 -9.57 22.50 17.74
C ALA A 135 -8.82 23.82 17.40
N ALA A 136 -7.50 23.79 17.23
CA ALA A 136 -6.71 24.98 16.90
C ALA A 136 -6.96 25.48 15.47
N PHE A 137 -7.33 24.57 14.56
CA PHE A 137 -7.74 24.89 13.20
C PHE A 137 -9.22 25.25 13.11
N ARG A 138 -10.08 24.46 13.77
CA ARG A 138 -11.54 24.66 13.75
C ARG A 138 -11.98 25.98 14.37
N SER A 139 -11.29 26.44 15.42
CA SER A 139 -11.66 27.68 16.15
C SER A 139 -11.19 28.97 15.47
N LYS A 140 -10.37 28.89 14.42
CA LYS A 140 -9.80 30.07 13.76
C LYS A 140 -10.35 30.26 12.35
N PRO A 141 -11.13 31.33 12.09
CA PRO A 141 -11.68 31.60 10.76
C PRO A 141 -10.60 32.00 9.73
N VAL A 142 -9.41 32.34 10.20
CA VAL A 142 -8.25 32.68 9.38
C VAL A 142 -6.96 32.10 9.98
N LEU A 143 -6.04 31.72 9.11
CA LEU A 143 -4.71 31.22 9.42
C LEU A 143 -3.69 32.34 9.29
N GLU A 144 -2.78 32.41 10.25
CA GLU A 144 -1.59 33.27 10.13
C GLU A 144 -0.56 32.51 9.29
N VAL A 145 -0.05 33.15 8.24
CA VAL A 145 0.88 32.51 7.31
C VAL A 145 2.15 33.33 7.24
N TYR A 146 3.27 32.63 7.31
CA TYR A 146 4.60 33.19 7.19
C TYR A 146 5.28 32.55 5.99
N ILE A 147 5.98 33.36 5.20
CA ILE A 147 6.93 32.85 4.22
C ILE A 147 8.25 32.58 4.92
N VAL A 148 8.80 31.39 4.70
CA VAL A 148 10.10 31.00 5.24
C VAL A 148 11.18 31.51 4.29
N SER A 149 12.12 32.27 4.82
CA SER A 149 13.24 32.85 4.06
C SER A 149 14.32 31.80 3.78
N GLU A 150 15.11 32.02 2.72
CA GLU A 150 16.38 31.32 2.55
C GLU A 150 17.37 31.68 3.67
N PRO A 151 18.27 30.76 4.07
CA PRO A 151 18.50 29.41 3.55
C PRO A 151 17.60 28.31 4.18
N VAL A 152 16.75 28.69 5.14
CA VAL A 152 15.90 27.75 5.91
C VAL A 152 14.88 27.05 5.02
N ALA A 153 14.25 27.79 4.09
CA ALA A 153 13.36 27.20 3.09
C ALA A 153 14.08 26.15 2.21
N GLY A 154 15.31 26.44 1.78
CA GLY A 154 16.15 25.47 1.06
C GLY A 154 16.48 24.22 1.85
N ALA A 155 16.77 24.36 3.15
CA ALA A 155 16.99 23.25 4.07
C ALA A 155 15.76 22.35 4.19
N LEU A 156 14.60 22.96 4.42
CA LEU A 156 13.32 22.28 4.54
C LEU A 156 12.98 21.52 3.27
N ARG A 157 13.17 22.13 2.10
CA ARG A 157 12.97 21.43 0.82
C ARG A 157 13.91 20.23 0.65
N ARG A 158 15.19 20.34 1.03
CA ARG A 158 16.12 19.20 0.97
C ARG A 158 15.72 18.08 1.93
N ARG A 159 15.49 18.41 3.19
CA ARG A 159 15.04 17.43 4.20
C ARG A 159 13.73 16.76 3.79
N TYR A 160 12.73 17.51 3.33
CA TYR A 160 11.45 16.93 2.90
C TYR A 160 11.58 16.10 1.64
N ARG A 161 12.42 16.53 0.68
CA ARG A 161 12.77 15.69 -0.48
C ARG A 161 13.40 14.40 0.01
N GLU A 162 14.35 14.45 0.93
CA GLU A 162 14.93 13.24 1.53
C GLU A 162 13.88 12.39 2.22
N GLU A 163 13.03 12.95 3.07
CA GLU A 163 12.08 12.21 3.89
C GLU A 163 10.90 11.61 3.10
N PHE A 164 10.39 12.32 2.09
CA PHE A 164 9.15 11.97 1.39
C PHE A 164 9.31 11.73 -0.11
N GLU A 165 10.42 12.15 -0.73
CA GLU A 165 10.70 11.95 -2.16
C GLU A 165 11.87 10.98 -2.40
N THR A 166 12.88 10.85 -1.52
CA THR A 166 14.13 10.15 -1.85
C THR A 166 14.74 9.22 -0.80
N LYS A 167 14.23 9.05 0.42
CA LYS A 167 14.71 8.00 1.34
C LYS A 167 13.95 6.73 0.98
N PRO A 168 14.58 5.76 0.28
CA PRO A 168 13.93 4.49 0.09
C PRO A 168 13.79 3.89 1.48
N LYS A 169 12.58 3.65 1.95
CA LYS A 169 12.42 2.55 2.90
C LYS A 169 13.00 1.33 2.18
N PRO A 170 13.98 0.61 2.76
CA PRO A 170 14.64 -0.49 2.05
C PRO A 170 13.57 -1.38 1.44
N ALA A 171 13.65 -1.62 0.13
CA ALA A 171 12.63 -2.43 -0.52
C ALA A 171 12.56 -3.79 0.19
N LEU A 172 11.38 -4.42 0.28
CA LEU A 172 11.24 -5.61 1.11
C LEU A 172 12.25 -6.71 0.72
N ASN A 173 12.65 -6.76 -0.54
CA ASN A 173 13.66 -7.69 -1.07
C ASN A 173 15.11 -7.39 -0.66
N GLU A 174 15.36 -6.28 0.02
CA GLU A 174 16.68 -5.86 0.52
C GLU A 174 16.77 -5.95 2.04
N MET A 175 15.64 -6.18 2.72
CA MET A 175 15.56 -6.21 4.17
C MET A 175 16.12 -7.51 4.75
N LEU A 176 16.86 -7.39 5.85
CA LEU A 176 17.23 -8.54 6.68
C LEU A 176 16.08 -8.92 7.62
N ALA A 177 16.17 -10.10 8.25
CA ALA A 177 15.14 -10.57 9.18
C ALA A 177 14.85 -9.57 10.31
N GLN A 178 15.88 -8.90 10.83
CA GLN A 178 15.73 -7.88 11.89
C GLN A 178 15.03 -6.61 11.39
N ASP A 179 15.26 -6.21 10.14
CA ASP A 179 14.56 -5.08 9.52
C ASP A 179 13.08 -5.41 9.32
N ILE A 180 12.79 -6.65 8.90
CA ILE A 180 11.43 -7.16 8.75
C ILE A 180 10.71 -7.22 10.10
N ASP A 181 11.38 -7.71 11.16
CA ASP A 181 10.82 -7.72 12.51
C ASP A 181 10.47 -6.31 12.99
N THR A 182 11.38 -5.35 12.77
CA THR A 182 11.17 -3.94 13.11
C THR A 182 9.98 -3.37 12.34
N LEU A 183 9.90 -3.61 11.03
CA LEU A 183 8.79 -3.19 10.19
C LEU A 183 7.45 -3.78 10.65
N LEU A 184 7.42 -5.07 10.99
CA LEU A 184 6.21 -5.75 11.47
C LEU A 184 5.72 -5.13 12.79
N ARG A 185 6.62 -4.90 13.74
CA ARG A 185 6.29 -4.27 15.03
C ARG A 185 5.79 -2.84 14.87
N GLU A 186 6.46 -2.04 14.04
CA GLU A 186 6.07 -0.66 13.78
C GLU A 186 4.69 -0.54 13.12
N VAL A 187 4.44 -1.34 12.09
CA VAL A 187 3.18 -1.30 11.33
C VAL A 187 2.04 -1.87 12.18
N SER A 188 2.23 -3.02 12.84
CA SER A 188 1.19 -3.64 13.66
C SER A 188 0.80 -2.80 14.88
N ALA A 189 1.73 -2.02 15.45
CA ALA A 189 1.44 -1.09 16.53
C ALA A 189 0.62 0.13 16.11
N LYS A 190 0.70 0.54 14.82
CA LYS A 190 0.04 1.75 14.30
C LYS A 190 -1.24 1.46 13.54
N GLU A 191 -1.32 0.30 12.90
CA GLU A 191 -2.43 -0.08 12.04
C GLU A 191 -3.04 -1.39 12.57
N ALA A 192 -4.31 -1.38 12.97
CA ALA A 192 -5.00 -2.56 13.47
C ALA A 192 -5.69 -3.35 12.35
N ASN A 193 -5.97 -2.71 11.21
CA ASN A 193 -6.69 -3.31 10.11
C ASN A 193 -5.76 -4.16 9.22
N THR A 194 -6.04 -5.47 9.14
CA THR A 194 -5.26 -6.42 8.35
C THR A 194 -5.19 -6.06 6.86
N ILE A 195 -6.27 -5.55 6.27
CA ILE A 195 -6.29 -5.15 4.85
C ILE A 195 -5.38 -3.94 4.61
N ALA A 196 -5.37 -2.97 5.55
CA ALA A 196 -4.47 -1.83 5.48
C ALA A 196 -3.00 -2.28 5.63
N ARG A 197 -2.70 -3.20 6.56
CA ARG A 197 -1.36 -3.81 6.68
C ARG A 197 -0.94 -4.51 5.39
N LEU A 198 -1.83 -5.29 4.78
CA LEU A 198 -1.58 -5.96 3.50
C LEU A 198 -1.21 -4.94 2.40
N ALA A 199 -1.93 -3.82 2.31
CA ALA A 199 -1.62 -2.76 1.36
C ALA A 199 -0.22 -2.14 1.63
N ILE A 200 0.13 -1.91 2.89
CA ILE A 200 1.45 -1.37 3.29
C ILE A 200 2.57 -2.34 2.89
N TYR A 201 2.50 -3.61 3.29
CA TYR A 201 3.56 -4.58 3.02
C TYR A 201 3.69 -4.90 1.53
N SER A 202 2.56 -5.02 0.83
CA SER A 202 2.58 -5.26 -0.63
C SER A 202 3.11 -4.06 -1.41
N GLU A 203 2.94 -2.83 -0.93
CA GLU A 203 3.59 -1.64 -1.52
C GLU A 203 5.11 -1.72 -1.31
N GLN A 204 5.55 -2.08 -0.11
CA GLN A 204 6.97 -2.23 0.23
C GLN A 204 7.65 -3.35 -0.59
N ALA A 205 6.88 -4.32 -1.06
CA ALA A 205 7.34 -5.41 -1.92
C ALA A 205 7.41 -5.06 -3.42
N LYS A 206 6.94 -3.88 -3.85
CA LYS A 206 7.06 -3.48 -5.27
C LYS A 206 8.53 -3.36 -5.66
N GLY A 207 8.84 -3.86 -6.85
CA GLY A 207 10.22 -3.96 -7.33
C GLY A 207 10.92 -5.26 -6.96
N THR A 208 10.36 -6.09 -6.06
CA THR A 208 10.91 -7.43 -5.77
C THR A 208 11.02 -8.24 -7.07
N PRO A 209 12.21 -8.73 -7.44
CA PRO A 209 12.42 -9.48 -8.68
C PRO A 209 11.56 -10.73 -8.78
N TYR A 210 11.06 -11.01 -9.98
CA TYR A 210 10.35 -12.24 -10.28
C TYR A 210 11.33 -13.40 -10.46
N SER A 211 11.06 -14.52 -9.80
CA SER A 211 11.73 -15.80 -10.04
C SER A 211 10.73 -16.93 -9.95
N LEU A 212 10.99 -18.05 -10.65
CA LEU A 212 10.36 -19.32 -10.30
C LEU A 212 11.17 -19.99 -9.19
N PHE A 213 10.55 -20.95 -8.49
CA PHE A 213 11.21 -21.74 -7.45
C PHE A 213 11.78 -20.83 -6.33
N CYS A 214 10.89 -19.99 -5.78
CA CYS A 214 11.28 -19.06 -4.73
C CYS A 214 11.44 -19.76 -3.38
N LEU A 215 10.54 -20.70 -3.07
CA LEU A 215 10.42 -21.33 -1.77
C LEU A 215 10.20 -22.85 -1.89
N GLY A 216 10.79 -23.60 -0.97
CA GLY A 216 10.75 -25.06 -0.88
C GLY A 216 10.49 -25.53 0.55
N GLU A 217 10.94 -26.74 0.90
CA GLU A 217 10.81 -27.31 2.26
C GLU A 217 12.09 -27.12 3.10
N GLY A 218 13.05 -26.33 2.61
CA GLY A 218 14.30 -26.00 3.30
C GLY A 218 15.49 -26.89 2.93
N PRO A 219 16.70 -26.52 3.36
CA PRO A 219 17.96 -27.06 2.81
C PRO A 219 18.17 -28.57 3.04
N THR A 220 17.50 -29.15 4.02
CA THR A 220 17.59 -30.58 4.37
C THR A 220 16.48 -31.41 3.74
N ALA A 221 15.56 -30.79 2.99
CA ALA A 221 14.43 -31.47 2.40
C ALA A 221 14.83 -32.48 1.31
N LYS A 222 13.97 -33.48 1.16
CA LYS A 222 14.16 -34.58 0.20
C LYS A 222 13.89 -34.18 -1.25
N TYR A 223 12.85 -33.37 -1.50
CA TYR A 223 12.35 -33.08 -2.84
C TYR A 223 12.72 -31.67 -3.32
N ASP A 224 12.50 -30.67 -2.47
CA ASP A 224 12.63 -29.26 -2.83
C ASP A 224 13.39 -28.54 -1.72
N ARG A 225 14.66 -28.20 -2.00
CA ARG A 225 15.61 -27.64 -1.02
C ARG A 225 15.62 -26.12 -0.99
N ASP A 226 14.75 -25.48 -1.75
CA ASP A 226 14.58 -24.03 -1.70
C ASP A 226 14.15 -23.60 -0.28
N PRO A 227 14.44 -22.35 0.12
CA PRO A 227 14.21 -21.91 1.49
C PRO A 227 12.73 -21.87 1.87
N LEU A 228 12.43 -21.91 3.17
CA LEU A 228 11.06 -21.80 3.69
C LEU A 228 10.52 -20.36 3.62
N LEU A 229 11.41 -19.36 3.55
CA LEU A 229 11.11 -17.94 3.46
C LEU A 229 12.19 -17.22 2.65
N ASP A 230 11.79 -16.31 1.76
CA ASP A 230 12.70 -15.52 0.92
C ASP A 230 11.96 -14.31 0.33
N PHE A 231 12.30 -13.12 0.85
CA PHE A 231 11.75 -11.87 0.34
C PHE A 231 12.54 -11.29 -0.84
N SER A 232 13.75 -11.81 -1.13
CA SER A 232 14.62 -11.27 -2.19
C SER A 232 14.08 -11.48 -3.60
N ARG A 233 13.17 -12.46 -3.75
CA ARG A 233 12.51 -12.81 -5.02
C ARG A 233 11.13 -13.39 -4.74
N ALA A 234 10.21 -13.23 -5.69
CA ALA A 234 8.87 -13.79 -5.56
C ALA A 234 8.31 -14.32 -6.88
N ASP A 235 7.51 -15.37 -6.80
CA ASP A 235 6.53 -15.71 -7.82
C ASP A 235 5.14 -15.23 -7.36
N CYS A 236 4.10 -15.49 -8.17
CA CYS A 236 2.76 -15.03 -7.86
C CYS A 236 2.18 -15.64 -6.56
N MET A 237 2.58 -16.87 -6.23
CA MET A 237 2.10 -17.59 -5.05
C MET A 237 2.86 -17.13 -3.82
N THR A 238 4.20 -17.15 -3.86
CA THR A 238 5.03 -16.76 -2.72
C THR A 238 4.87 -15.29 -2.38
N PHE A 239 4.61 -14.43 -3.37
CA PHE A 239 4.19 -13.05 -3.11
C PHE A 239 2.92 -13.00 -2.27
N VAL A 240 1.85 -13.69 -2.69
CA VAL A 240 0.58 -13.67 -1.96
C VAL A 240 0.71 -14.24 -0.56
N GLU A 241 1.35 -15.40 -0.40
CA GLU A 241 1.50 -16.06 0.91
C GLU A 241 2.31 -15.20 1.89
N GLN A 242 3.43 -14.64 1.44
CA GLN A 242 4.28 -13.81 2.30
C GLN A 242 3.58 -12.51 2.71
N MET A 243 2.85 -11.85 1.80
CA MET A 243 2.10 -10.63 2.15
C MET A 243 0.95 -10.92 3.10
N LEU A 244 0.26 -12.06 2.93
CA LEU A 244 -0.77 -12.50 3.86
C LEU A 244 -0.19 -12.78 5.25
N ALA A 245 0.90 -13.55 5.33
CA ALA A 245 1.58 -13.87 6.58
C ALA A 245 2.03 -12.61 7.33
N MET A 246 2.62 -11.64 6.63
CA MET A 246 2.98 -10.35 7.23
C MET A 246 1.75 -9.59 7.74
N SER A 247 0.65 -9.56 6.97
CA SER A 247 -0.54 -8.78 7.32
C SER A 247 -1.24 -9.22 8.62
N ILE A 248 -1.10 -10.49 9.00
CA ILE A 248 -1.74 -11.09 10.18
C ILE A 248 -0.78 -11.29 11.37
N SER A 249 0.43 -10.75 11.31
CA SER A 249 1.47 -10.94 12.32
C SER A 249 1.94 -9.62 12.92
N SER A 250 2.47 -9.67 14.14
CA SER A 250 3.00 -8.49 14.85
C SER A 250 4.53 -8.48 14.98
N ASN A 251 5.18 -9.59 14.64
CA ASN A 251 6.63 -9.77 14.67
C ASN A 251 7.07 -10.89 13.71
N TYR A 252 8.38 -11.05 13.53
CA TYR A 252 8.97 -11.98 12.57
C TYR A 252 8.62 -13.45 12.86
N ASP A 253 8.68 -13.88 14.13
CA ASP A 253 8.41 -15.27 14.51
C ASP A 253 6.96 -15.65 14.23
N GLU A 254 6.01 -14.78 14.57
CA GLU A 254 4.59 -14.94 14.21
C GLU A 254 4.39 -14.98 12.70
N MET A 255 5.06 -14.10 11.95
CA MET A 255 5.00 -14.05 10.48
C MET A 255 5.51 -15.35 9.87
N PHE A 256 6.63 -15.87 10.35
CA PHE A 256 7.17 -17.14 9.88
C PHE A 256 6.23 -18.31 10.20
N ALA A 257 5.70 -18.40 11.43
CA ALA A 257 4.74 -19.43 11.81
C ALA A 257 3.45 -19.37 10.98
N ASN A 258 2.92 -18.18 10.74
CA ASN A 258 1.75 -17.96 9.90
C ASN A 258 2.02 -18.32 8.44
N LEU A 259 3.21 -18.01 7.90
CA LEU A 259 3.60 -18.43 6.56
C LEU A 259 3.59 -19.95 6.42
N LEU A 260 4.13 -20.68 7.40
CA LEU A 260 4.10 -22.16 7.39
C LEU A 260 2.66 -22.69 7.43
N ARG A 261 1.80 -22.12 8.29
CA ARG A 261 0.37 -22.48 8.36
C ARG A 261 -0.38 -22.19 7.05
N ILE A 262 0.02 -21.14 6.33
CA ILE A 262 -0.56 -20.78 5.03
C ILE A 262 -0.11 -21.72 3.93
N ARG A 263 1.19 -22.04 3.90
CA ARG A 263 1.84 -22.78 2.82
C ARG A 263 1.64 -24.28 2.89
N TYR A 264 1.50 -24.83 4.11
CA TYR A 264 1.37 -26.26 4.35
C TYR A 264 0.06 -26.60 5.05
N LYS A 265 -0.58 -27.69 4.64
CA LYS A 265 -1.72 -28.26 5.35
C LYS A 265 -1.35 -28.48 6.82
N ASN A 266 -2.14 -27.91 7.73
CA ASN A 266 -1.90 -27.91 9.18
C ASN A 266 -0.56 -27.28 9.64
N GLY A 267 0.16 -26.56 8.77
CA GLY A 267 1.50 -26.06 9.07
C GLY A 267 2.61 -27.14 9.07
N GLU A 268 2.31 -28.36 8.61
CA GLU A 268 3.26 -29.46 8.60
C GLU A 268 4.16 -29.39 7.35
N ILE A 269 5.44 -29.04 7.54
CA ILE A 269 6.40 -28.91 6.43
C ILE A 269 6.57 -30.25 5.72
N GLY A 270 6.26 -30.28 4.43
CA GLY A 270 6.40 -31.49 3.61
C GLY A 270 5.96 -31.25 2.17
N PHE A 271 6.57 -31.98 1.25
CA PHE A 271 6.27 -31.81 -0.18
C PHE A 271 4.83 -32.21 -0.52
N THR A 272 4.28 -33.25 0.13
CA THR A 272 2.90 -33.71 -0.08
C THR A 272 1.87 -32.95 0.76
N THR A 273 2.31 -32.25 1.80
CA THR A 273 1.47 -31.37 2.64
C THR A 273 1.48 -29.92 2.16
N ARG A 274 2.41 -29.52 1.28
CA ARG A 274 2.40 -28.20 0.63
C ARG A 274 1.15 -28.01 -0.20
N ASN A 275 0.57 -26.82 -0.11
CA ASN A 275 -0.64 -26.44 -0.83
C ASN A 275 -0.35 -26.13 -2.31
N HIS A 276 -0.28 -27.15 -3.16
CA HIS A 276 0.08 -26.98 -4.58
C HIS A 276 -1.06 -26.48 -5.46
N TYR A 277 -2.31 -26.85 -5.17
CA TYR A 277 -3.47 -26.43 -5.94
C TYR A 277 -4.21 -25.29 -5.24
N THR A 278 -4.21 -24.07 -5.80
CA THR A 278 -4.85 -22.90 -5.17
C THR A 278 -6.28 -23.16 -4.71
N HIS A 279 -7.11 -23.75 -5.57
CA HIS A 279 -8.52 -23.98 -5.29
C HIS A 279 -8.77 -25.29 -4.54
N ALA A 280 -7.96 -26.32 -4.79
CA ALA A 280 -8.22 -27.66 -4.27
C ALA A 280 -7.51 -27.93 -2.93
N ASP A 281 -6.44 -27.20 -2.62
CA ASP A 281 -5.62 -27.35 -1.41
C ASP A 281 -5.52 -26.03 -0.64
N TRP A 282 -4.94 -25.00 -1.27
CA TRP A 282 -4.54 -23.77 -0.57
C TRP A 282 -5.73 -23.03 0.04
N LEU A 283 -6.77 -22.75 -0.73
CA LEU A 283 -7.95 -22.03 -0.25
C LEU A 283 -8.72 -22.84 0.81
N PRO A 284 -9.05 -24.14 0.62
CA PRO A 284 -9.68 -24.95 1.66
C PRO A 284 -8.87 -25.07 2.95
N ASN A 285 -7.56 -25.33 2.85
CA ASN A 285 -6.69 -25.44 4.03
C ASN A 285 -6.47 -24.10 4.74
N ASN A 286 -6.64 -22.99 4.00
CA ASN A 286 -6.66 -21.63 4.55
C ASN A 286 -8.06 -21.11 4.86
N GLY A 287 -9.07 -21.97 4.95
CA GLY A 287 -10.45 -21.58 5.30
C GLY A 287 -10.59 -20.96 6.70
N TRP A 288 -9.57 -21.02 7.55
CA TRP A 288 -9.50 -20.29 8.82
C TRP A 288 -9.22 -18.79 8.63
N LEU A 289 -8.53 -18.42 7.55
CA LEU A 289 -8.13 -17.05 7.22
C LEU A 289 -8.95 -16.46 6.08
N LEU A 290 -9.28 -17.28 5.09
CA LEU A 290 -9.80 -16.85 3.79
C LEU A 290 -11.20 -17.37 3.53
N GLU A 291 -11.94 -16.61 2.72
CA GLU A 291 -13.23 -17.01 2.16
C GLU A 291 -13.30 -16.71 0.66
N ASP A 292 -14.00 -17.55 -0.08
CA ASP A 292 -14.31 -17.32 -1.50
C ASP A 292 -15.51 -16.38 -1.61
N VAL A 293 -15.26 -15.18 -2.14
CA VAL A 293 -16.29 -14.14 -2.34
C VAL A 293 -16.69 -14.01 -3.80
N SER A 294 -16.29 -14.95 -4.67
CA SER A 294 -16.61 -14.90 -6.10
C SER A 294 -18.11 -14.89 -6.35
N ALA A 295 -18.89 -15.63 -5.57
CA ALA A 295 -20.35 -15.67 -5.66
C ALA A 295 -21.00 -14.38 -5.14
N GLU A 296 -20.54 -13.87 -3.99
CA GLU A 296 -21.00 -12.61 -3.40
C GLU A 296 -20.76 -11.45 -4.36
N LEU A 297 -19.58 -11.45 -4.97
CA LEU A 297 -19.26 -10.56 -6.06
C LEU A 297 -20.12 -10.93 -7.28
N GLY A 298 -19.77 -11.90 -8.11
CA GLY A 298 -20.40 -12.04 -9.43
C GLY A 298 -21.93 -12.26 -9.42
N GLY A 299 -22.51 -12.91 -8.41
CA GLY A 299 -23.93 -13.27 -8.41
C GLY A 299 -24.31 -14.02 -9.69
N ALA A 300 -25.32 -13.54 -10.41
CA ALA A 300 -25.73 -14.08 -11.71
C ALA A 300 -24.69 -13.89 -12.84
N LEU A 301 -23.63 -13.09 -12.63
CA LEU A 301 -22.54 -12.90 -13.59
C LEU A 301 -21.48 -14.01 -13.51
N CYS A 302 -21.56 -14.90 -12.52
CA CYS A 302 -20.62 -16.00 -12.37
C CYS A 302 -20.85 -17.10 -13.41
N ALA A 303 -19.78 -17.85 -13.67
CA ALA A 303 -19.83 -19.14 -14.35
C ALA A 303 -19.16 -20.21 -13.48
N ASP A 304 -19.51 -21.46 -13.74
CA ASP A 304 -18.90 -22.62 -13.10
C ASP A 304 -17.91 -23.29 -14.07
N MET A 305 -16.79 -23.77 -13.53
CA MET A 305 -15.81 -24.55 -14.28
C MET A 305 -15.51 -25.84 -13.52
N THR A 306 -15.68 -26.99 -14.18
CA THR A 306 -15.37 -28.30 -13.62
C THR A 306 -14.07 -28.85 -14.22
N LYS A 307 -13.17 -29.36 -13.38
CA LYS A 307 -11.95 -30.08 -13.80
C LYS A 307 -11.71 -31.28 -12.90
N VAL A 308 -10.88 -32.21 -13.36
CA VAL A 308 -10.37 -33.32 -12.53
C VAL A 308 -9.04 -32.90 -11.89
N ILE A 309 -8.96 -32.99 -10.56
CA ILE A 309 -7.75 -32.72 -9.79
C ILE A 309 -7.03 -34.04 -9.52
N ASP A 310 -5.93 -34.28 -10.23
CA ASP A 310 -5.09 -35.48 -10.12
C ASP A 310 -3.82 -35.20 -9.30
N ARG A 311 -3.95 -35.19 -7.97
CA ARG A 311 -2.80 -35.01 -7.05
C ARG A 311 -1.80 -36.17 -7.11
N PRO A 312 -2.23 -37.46 -7.10
CA PRO A 312 -1.27 -38.56 -7.19
C PRO A 312 -0.46 -38.50 -8.49
N GLY A 313 -1.10 -38.18 -9.62
CA GLY A 313 -0.42 -38.01 -10.90
C GLY A 313 0.54 -36.83 -10.94
N PHE A 314 0.21 -35.72 -10.29
CA PHE A 314 1.14 -34.61 -10.11
C PHE A 314 2.38 -35.01 -9.31
N PHE A 315 2.21 -35.64 -8.15
CA PHE A 315 3.34 -36.06 -7.32
C PHE A 315 4.20 -37.15 -8.00
N ARG A 316 3.58 -38.10 -8.72
CA ARG A 316 4.31 -39.09 -9.52
C ARG A 316 5.21 -38.45 -10.58
N LYS A 317 4.71 -37.42 -11.28
CA LYS A 317 5.50 -36.67 -12.28
C LYS A 317 6.70 -35.94 -11.65
N LEU A 318 6.63 -35.63 -10.36
CA LEU A 318 7.70 -34.99 -9.60
C LEU A 318 8.59 -36.01 -8.84
N GLY A 319 8.45 -37.31 -9.12
CA GLY A 319 9.32 -38.34 -8.57
C GLY A 319 8.95 -38.83 -7.17
N VAL A 320 7.75 -38.51 -6.68
CA VAL A 320 7.27 -39.06 -5.39
C VAL A 320 6.82 -40.51 -5.60
N PRO A 321 7.36 -41.48 -4.84
CA PRO A 321 7.02 -42.89 -5.01
C PRO A 321 5.66 -43.23 -4.38
N GLU A 322 5.00 -44.27 -4.89
CA GLU A 322 3.62 -44.66 -4.50
C GLU A 322 3.46 -44.87 -2.98
N ARG A 323 4.48 -45.40 -2.31
CA ARG A 323 4.50 -45.59 -0.85
C ARG A 323 4.32 -44.29 -0.05
N GLU A 324 4.67 -43.14 -0.63
CA GLU A 324 4.54 -41.81 -0.02
C GLU A 324 3.26 -41.07 -0.47
N LEU A 325 2.44 -41.70 -1.32
CA LEU A 325 1.14 -41.19 -1.77
C LEU A 325 -0.03 -41.77 -0.96
N GLN A 326 0.26 -42.56 0.07
CA GLN A 326 -0.77 -43.08 0.97
C GLN A 326 -1.53 -41.92 1.62
N GLY A 327 -2.86 -41.92 1.48
CA GLY A 327 -3.72 -40.86 2.00
C GLY A 327 -3.89 -39.64 1.08
N ILE A 328 -3.21 -39.57 -0.07
CA ILE A 328 -3.50 -38.57 -1.10
C ILE A 328 -4.80 -38.96 -1.82
N PRO A 329 -5.81 -38.07 -1.90
CA PRO A 329 -7.06 -38.38 -2.58
C PRO A 329 -6.86 -38.79 -4.04
N ALA A 330 -7.63 -39.78 -4.48
CA ALA A 330 -7.69 -40.20 -5.88
C ALA A 330 -8.13 -39.02 -6.79
N PRO A 331 -7.86 -39.09 -8.11
CA PRO A 331 -8.33 -38.08 -9.05
C PRO A 331 -9.84 -37.88 -8.94
N GLN A 332 -10.25 -36.64 -8.70
CA GLN A 332 -11.66 -36.32 -8.41
C GLN A 332 -12.11 -35.05 -9.14
N PRO A 333 -13.37 -34.99 -9.61
CA PRO A 333 -13.92 -33.77 -10.18
C PRO A 333 -14.08 -32.70 -9.10
N MET A 334 -13.82 -31.45 -9.48
CA MET A 334 -14.04 -30.28 -8.66
C MET A 334 -14.65 -29.19 -9.54
N THR A 335 -15.60 -28.44 -8.99
CA THR A 335 -16.17 -27.26 -9.64
C THR A 335 -15.77 -26.02 -8.87
N VAL A 336 -15.28 -25.00 -9.58
CA VAL A 336 -15.03 -23.67 -9.02
C VAL A 336 -15.94 -22.66 -9.69
N LYS A 337 -16.40 -21.68 -8.92
CA LYS A 337 -17.15 -20.54 -9.43
C LYS A 337 -16.20 -19.39 -9.68
N TYR A 338 -16.39 -18.68 -10.80
CA TYR A 338 -15.55 -17.54 -11.17
C TYR A 338 -16.36 -16.51 -11.94
N ILE A 339 -15.79 -15.32 -12.10
CA ILE A 339 -16.37 -14.23 -12.89
C ILE A 339 -15.66 -14.22 -14.26
N PRO A 340 -16.35 -14.54 -15.36
CA PRO A 340 -15.77 -14.50 -16.70
C PRO A 340 -15.25 -13.11 -17.06
N THR A 341 -14.21 -13.03 -17.89
CA THR A 341 -13.52 -11.77 -18.25
C THR A 341 -14.50 -10.67 -18.69
N ALA A 342 -15.48 -11.01 -19.53
CA ALA A 342 -16.47 -10.05 -20.04
C ALA A 342 -17.38 -9.44 -18.95
N ASN A 343 -17.45 -10.06 -17.77
CA ASN A 343 -18.23 -9.57 -16.64
C ASN A 343 -17.39 -8.85 -15.58
N LEU A 344 -16.06 -8.87 -15.66
CA LEU A 344 -15.18 -8.19 -14.70
C LEU A 344 -15.38 -6.67 -14.63
N PRO A 345 -15.64 -5.93 -15.73
CA PRO A 345 -15.93 -4.50 -15.65
C PRO A 345 -17.15 -4.18 -14.78
N LYS A 346 -18.16 -5.07 -14.78
CA LYS A 346 -19.43 -4.89 -14.07
C LYS A 346 -19.31 -5.03 -12.54
N ILE A 347 -18.21 -5.61 -12.06
CA ILE A 347 -17.98 -5.86 -10.64
C ILE A 347 -16.93 -4.95 -10.02
N LYS A 348 -16.23 -4.15 -10.83
CA LYS A 348 -15.10 -3.32 -10.45
C LYS A 348 -15.42 -2.37 -9.29
N ASP A 349 -16.60 -1.75 -9.31
CA ASP A 349 -17.02 -0.79 -8.27
C ASP A 349 -17.27 -1.44 -6.91
N ARG A 350 -17.45 -2.76 -6.86
CA ARG A 350 -17.67 -3.49 -5.62
C ARG A 350 -16.40 -4.09 -5.02
N LEU A 351 -15.29 -4.05 -5.76
CA LEU A 351 -14.00 -4.46 -5.21
C LEU A 351 -13.59 -3.43 -4.16
N GLN A 352 -13.26 -3.87 -2.96
CA GLN A 352 -12.98 -2.97 -1.83
C GLN A 352 -11.49 -2.65 -1.71
N GLY A 353 -10.62 -3.44 -2.35
CA GLY A 353 -9.19 -3.44 -2.09
C GLY A 353 -8.86 -4.43 -0.97
N GLY A 354 -7.83 -5.24 -1.18
CA GLY A 354 -7.46 -6.36 -0.31
C GLY A 354 -8.00 -7.71 -0.76
N GLU A 355 -8.86 -7.78 -1.79
CA GLU A 355 -9.22 -9.07 -2.39
C GLU A 355 -7.99 -9.76 -2.98
N ILE A 356 -7.85 -11.05 -2.73
CA ILE A 356 -6.89 -11.91 -3.42
C ILE A 356 -7.55 -12.36 -4.73
N VAL A 357 -6.83 -12.25 -5.83
CA VAL A 357 -7.30 -12.63 -7.16
C VAL A 357 -6.64 -13.94 -7.57
N SER A 358 -7.43 -14.87 -8.09
CA SER A 358 -6.96 -16.05 -8.82
C SER A 358 -7.38 -15.92 -10.28
N LEU A 359 -6.42 -15.78 -11.21
CA LEU A 359 -6.71 -15.78 -12.64
C LEU A 359 -7.04 -17.20 -13.09
N ILE A 360 -8.27 -17.42 -13.56
CA ILE A 360 -8.76 -18.74 -13.94
C ILE A 360 -8.37 -19.06 -15.38
N GLN A 361 -7.82 -20.25 -15.60
CA GLN A 361 -7.53 -20.78 -16.94
C GLN A 361 -8.42 -21.96 -17.31
N LYS A 362 -8.62 -22.17 -18.61
CA LYS A 362 -9.42 -23.29 -19.15
C LYS A 362 -8.64 -24.57 -19.46
N MET A 363 -7.30 -24.53 -19.43
CA MET A 363 -6.48 -25.72 -19.71
C MET A 363 -6.72 -26.82 -18.68
N PRO A 364 -6.55 -28.11 -19.01
CA PRO A 364 -6.65 -29.20 -18.04
C PRO A 364 -5.69 -29.03 -16.85
N GLY A 365 -6.05 -29.63 -15.71
CA GLY A 365 -5.24 -29.54 -14.49
C GLY A 365 -5.67 -28.40 -13.58
N ILE A 366 -4.76 -27.47 -13.28
CA ILE A 366 -4.98 -26.41 -12.29
C ILE A 366 -6.03 -25.37 -12.76
N PHE A 367 -6.80 -24.81 -11.82
CA PHE A 367 -7.71 -23.69 -12.10
C PHE A 367 -6.97 -22.35 -12.16
N SER A 368 -6.14 -22.07 -11.15
CA SER A 368 -5.40 -20.82 -11.01
C SER A 368 -4.16 -20.83 -11.92
N ALA A 369 -4.05 -19.86 -12.82
CA ALA A 369 -2.86 -19.65 -13.64
C ALA A 369 -1.91 -18.60 -13.05
N HIS A 370 -2.43 -17.73 -12.19
CA HIS A 370 -1.70 -16.60 -11.64
C HIS A 370 -2.48 -16.00 -10.46
N MET A 371 -1.79 -15.28 -9.57
CA MET A 371 -2.40 -14.66 -8.39
C MET A 371 -1.85 -13.27 -8.11
N GLY A 372 -2.56 -12.52 -7.28
CA GLY A 372 -2.16 -11.21 -6.77
C GLY A 372 -3.28 -10.58 -5.93
N PHE A 373 -3.21 -9.28 -5.72
CA PHE A 373 -4.18 -8.53 -4.92
C PHE A 373 -4.87 -7.46 -5.73
N VAL A 374 -6.15 -7.21 -5.44
CA VAL A 374 -6.80 -5.95 -5.79
C VAL A 374 -6.32 -4.88 -4.83
N ILE A 375 -5.79 -3.78 -5.35
CA ILE A 375 -5.40 -2.61 -4.57
C ILE A 375 -6.22 -1.41 -5.04
N ARG A 376 -6.69 -0.61 -4.10
CA ARG A 376 -7.20 0.72 -4.40
C ARG A 376 -6.14 1.74 -4.06
N ASP A 377 -5.71 2.50 -5.07
CA ASP A 377 -4.78 3.59 -4.82
C ASP A 377 -5.48 4.82 -4.24
N GLN A 378 -4.68 5.79 -3.83
CA GLN A 378 -5.13 7.06 -3.29
C GLN A 378 -5.96 7.93 -4.27
N TYR A 379 -5.98 7.59 -5.56
CA TYR A 379 -6.76 8.28 -6.58
C TYR A 379 -8.09 7.56 -6.88
N GLY A 380 -8.37 6.44 -6.20
CA GLY A 380 -9.55 5.62 -6.39
C GLY A 380 -9.42 4.62 -7.55
N ASN A 381 -8.24 4.50 -8.17
CA ASN A 381 -8.02 3.51 -9.21
C ASN A 381 -8.02 2.11 -8.60
N VAL A 382 -8.56 1.14 -9.36
CA VAL A 382 -8.46 -0.28 -9.03
C VAL A 382 -7.25 -0.84 -9.78
N LEU A 383 -6.32 -1.40 -9.03
CA LEU A 383 -5.06 -1.96 -9.50
C LEU A 383 -5.03 -3.45 -9.22
N PHE A 384 -4.30 -4.19 -10.04
CA PHE A 384 -3.88 -5.56 -9.77
C PHE A 384 -2.40 -5.56 -9.42
N ARG A 385 -2.10 -5.86 -8.15
CA ARG A 385 -0.71 -5.96 -7.65
C ARG A 385 -0.26 -7.41 -7.64
N HIS A 386 0.81 -7.72 -8.35
CA HIS A 386 1.31 -9.09 -8.47
C HIS A 386 2.79 -9.15 -8.84
N ALA A 387 3.43 -10.29 -8.56
CA ALA A 387 4.73 -10.64 -9.13
C ALA A 387 4.58 -10.99 -10.62
N SER A 388 5.06 -10.13 -11.52
CA SER A 388 4.88 -10.31 -12.97
C SER A 388 6.06 -11.06 -13.60
N ALA A 389 5.77 -12.17 -14.30
CA ALA A 389 6.75 -12.91 -15.08
C ALA A 389 7.05 -12.29 -16.47
N ARG A 390 6.32 -11.24 -16.86
CA ARG A 390 6.45 -10.62 -18.19
C ARG A 390 7.86 -10.11 -18.40
N LYS A 391 8.39 -10.29 -19.61
CA LYS A 391 9.79 -9.99 -19.93
C LYS A 391 10.13 -8.52 -19.68
N GLU A 392 9.19 -7.64 -19.94
CA GLU A 392 9.26 -6.19 -19.77
C GLU A 392 9.12 -5.73 -18.32
N THR A 393 8.65 -6.57 -17.41
CA THR A 393 8.42 -6.20 -16.00
C THR A 393 9.31 -7.00 -15.04
N ARG A 394 9.20 -8.34 -15.02
CA ARG A 394 9.99 -9.26 -14.18
C ARG A 394 10.14 -8.87 -12.70
N GLN A 395 9.09 -8.31 -12.11
CA GLN A 395 9.08 -7.89 -10.70
C GLN A 395 7.65 -7.79 -10.16
N VAL A 396 7.51 -7.59 -8.86
CA VAL A 396 6.25 -7.15 -8.24
C VAL A 396 5.91 -5.75 -8.74
N THR A 397 4.73 -5.62 -9.34
CA THR A 397 4.25 -4.39 -9.98
C THR A 397 2.76 -4.20 -9.75
N ASP A 398 2.29 -2.99 -10.05
CA ASP A 398 0.88 -2.69 -10.26
C ASP A 398 0.57 -2.65 -11.76
N GLU A 399 -0.59 -3.19 -12.13
CA GLU A 399 -1.23 -2.97 -13.43
C GLU A 399 -2.64 -2.40 -13.19
N PHE A 400 -3.13 -1.50 -14.05
CA PHE A 400 -4.51 -1.04 -13.93
C PHE A 400 -5.46 -2.20 -14.20
N PHE A 401 -6.53 -2.32 -13.40
CA PHE A 401 -7.45 -3.45 -13.52
C PHE A 401 -8.11 -3.55 -14.90
N ASP A 402 -8.37 -2.41 -15.56
CA ASP A 402 -8.94 -2.38 -16.92
C ASP A 402 -7.95 -2.94 -17.95
N ASP A 403 -6.67 -2.59 -17.84
CA ASP A 403 -5.61 -3.12 -18.72
C ASP A 403 -5.49 -4.64 -18.54
N VAL A 404 -5.59 -5.14 -17.31
CA VAL A 404 -5.59 -6.59 -17.03
C VAL A 404 -6.80 -7.27 -17.66
N ILE A 405 -7.99 -6.66 -17.63
CA ILE A 405 -9.19 -7.19 -18.28
C ILE A 405 -9.00 -7.25 -19.81
N GLU A 406 -8.42 -6.21 -20.42
CA GLU A 406 -8.13 -6.19 -21.86
C GLU A 406 -7.16 -7.31 -22.24
N GLN A 407 -6.07 -7.46 -21.50
CA GLN A 407 -5.08 -8.52 -21.70
C GLN A 407 -5.69 -9.92 -21.52
N LEU A 408 -6.59 -10.09 -20.54
CA LEU A 408 -7.32 -11.34 -20.35
C LEU A 408 -8.29 -11.63 -21.50
N SER A 409 -8.90 -10.60 -22.08
CA SER A 409 -9.81 -10.74 -23.22
C SER A 409 -9.08 -11.23 -24.47
N ALA A 410 -7.79 -10.88 -24.60
CA ALA A 410 -6.90 -11.39 -25.63
C ALA A 410 -6.29 -12.77 -25.32
N SER A 411 -6.47 -13.30 -24.10
CA SER A 411 -5.87 -14.57 -23.70
C SER A 411 -6.62 -15.76 -24.27
N ALA A 412 -5.90 -16.64 -24.96
CA ALA A 412 -6.47 -17.90 -25.43
C ALA A 412 -6.83 -18.88 -24.30
N SER A 413 -6.17 -18.78 -23.13
CA SER A 413 -6.26 -19.77 -22.06
C SER A 413 -6.84 -19.24 -20.75
N ARG A 414 -6.67 -17.96 -20.42
CA ARG A 414 -7.20 -17.34 -19.20
C ARG A 414 -8.58 -16.76 -19.48
N VAL A 415 -9.57 -17.07 -18.65
CA VAL A 415 -11.00 -16.87 -18.98
C VAL A 415 -11.78 -16.06 -17.95
N GLY A 416 -11.15 -15.69 -16.83
CA GLY A 416 -11.77 -14.84 -15.82
C GLY A 416 -11.00 -14.85 -14.51
N MET A 417 -11.67 -14.43 -13.44
CA MET A 417 -11.08 -14.33 -12.10
C MET A 417 -12.00 -14.95 -11.04
N ALA A 418 -11.40 -15.58 -10.04
CA ALA A 418 -12.01 -15.83 -8.74
C ALA A 418 -11.41 -14.88 -7.70
N PHE A 419 -12.17 -14.56 -6.67
CA PHE A 419 -11.82 -13.57 -5.66
C PHE A 419 -11.97 -14.16 -4.26
N PHE A 420 -10.95 -13.96 -3.43
CA PHE A 420 -10.94 -14.38 -2.03
C PHE A 420 -10.76 -13.15 -1.13
N ARG A 421 -11.27 -13.21 0.11
CA ARG A 421 -11.07 -12.16 1.12
C ARG A 421 -10.50 -12.74 2.40
N ILE A 422 -9.77 -11.89 3.12
CA ILE A 422 -9.38 -12.15 4.50
C ILE A 422 -10.62 -11.94 5.39
N LYS A 423 -10.90 -12.91 6.25
CA LYS A 423 -12.02 -12.84 7.19
C LYS A 423 -11.79 -11.75 8.23
N THR A 424 -12.82 -10.96 8.54
CA THR A 424 -12.77 -9.87 9.53
C THR A 424 -12.60 -10.33 10.98
N GLN A 425 -12.78 -11.63 11.26
CA GLN A 425 -12.42 -12.27 12.52
C GLN A 425 -11.62 -13.52 12.23
N VAL A 426 -10.30 -13.43 12.40
CA VAL A 426 -9.44 -14.61 12.47
C VAL A 426 -9.63 -15.20 13.87
N LYS A 427 -10.39 -16.28 13.98
CA LYS A 427 -10.61 -17.01 15.25
C LYS A 427 -9.48 -17.98 15.54
#